data_AF-A0AAW0JXF9-F1
#
_entry.id   AF-A0AAW0JXF9-F1
#
_cell.length_a   1.000
_cell.length_b   1.000
_cell.length_c   1.000
_cell.angle_alpha   90.00
_cell.angle_beta   90.00
_cell.angle_gamma   90.00
#
_symmetry.space_group_name_H-M   'P 1'
#
loop_
_entity.id
_entity.type
_entity.pdbx_description
1 polymer ?
#
loop_
_entity_poly.entity_id
_entity_poly.type
_entity_poly.pdbx_seq_one_letter_code
_entity_poly.pdbx_strand_id
1 'polypeptide(L)'
;MPIEMPKGLPFSVDTWTSSSKRKRHHFLTHAHKDHSFGISSHFSFPIYSTLLTKSLVLQHYPQLDDSLFVEIEIGQSVVVDDPDGAFTVTAFDANHCPGIGFV
;
A
#
# COMPACT_ATOMS: atom_id res chain seq x y z
N MET A 1 -12.10 -6.55 -4.62
CA MET A 1 -13.00 -5.89 -3.63
C MET A 1 -12.19 -5.54 -2.40
N PRO A 2 -12.07 -4.24 -2.05
CA PRO A 2 -11.40 -3.84 -0.81
C PRO A 2 -12.20 -4.33 0.40
N ILE A 3 -11.51 -4.89 1.39
CA ILE A 3 -12.10 -5.27 2.67
C ILE A 3 -11.84 -4.12 3.65
N GLU A 4 -12.88 -3.68 4.37
CA GLU A 4 -12.70 -2.66 5.40
C GLU A 4 -11.89 -3.26 6.55
N MET A 5 -10.73 -2.65 6.84
CA MET A 5 -9.87 -3.09 7.93
C MET A 5 -10.56 -2.87 9.29
N PRO A 6 -10.35 -3.77 10.27
CA PRO A 6 -10.84 -3.59 11.63
C PRO A 6 -10.53 -2.21 12.21
N LYS A 7 -11.44 -1.70 13.03
CA LYS A 7 -11.24 -0.44 13.75
C LYS A 7 -10.01 -0.57 14.68
N GLY A 8 -9.24 0.51 14.79
CA GLY A 8 -8.05 0.56 15.65
C GLY A 8 -6.73 0.19 14.97
N LEU A 9 -6.73 -0.45 13.80
CA LEU A 9 -5.47 -0.70 13.09
C LEU A 9 -4.84 0.59 12.57
N PRO A 10 -3.50 0.74 12.62
CA PRO A 10 -2.83 1.97 12.20
C PRO A 10 -2.71 2.09 10.67
N PHE A 11 -3.10 1.05 9.93
CA PHE A 11 -2.90 0.95 8.50
C PHE A 11 -4.18 0.70 7.70
N SER A 12 -4.08 0.93 6.39
CA SER A 12 -5.06 0.51 5.38
C SER A 12 -4.40 -0.30 4.29
N VAL A 13 -5.16 -1.20 3.67
CA VAL A 13 -4.72 -1.98 2.49
C VAL A 13 -5.70 -1.71 1.35
N ASP A 14 -5.19 -1.37 0.16
CA ASP A 14 -5.94 -1.21 -1.11
C ASP A 14 -7.21 -0.35 -1.04
N THR A 15 -7.22 0.64 -0.14
CA THR A 15 -8.39 1.50 0.09
C THR A 15 -7.97 2.95 0.09
N TRP A 16 -8.66 3.76 -0.72
CA TRP A 16 -8.35 5.18 -0.89
C TRP A 16 -9.62 6.03 -0.74
N THR A 17 -9.98 6.31 0.51
CA THR A 17 -11.14 7.09 0.91
C THR A 17 -10.74 8.10 1.98
N SER A 18 -11.64 9.04 2.32
CA SER A 18 -11.45 9.92 3.47
C SER A 18 -11.21 9.19 4.79
N SER A 19 -11.66 7.93 4.92
CA SER A 19 -11.43 7.11 6.10
C SER A 19 -10.07 6.43 6.10
N SER A 20 -9.63 5.87 4.96
CA SER A 20 -8.31 5.25 4.89
C SER A 20 -7.20 6.29 4.96
N LYS A 21 -7.39 7.51 4.42
CA LYS A 21 -6.44 8.64 4.55
C LYS A 21 -6.11 9.03 6.00
N ARG A 22 -6.97 8.68 6.97
CA ARG A 22 -6.69 8.91 8.41
C ARG A 22 -5.76 7.86 9.03
N LYS A 23 -5.46 6.78 8.31
CA LYS A 23 -4.48 5.77 8.72
C LYS A 23 -3.08 6.32 8.51
N ARG A 24 -2.13 5.86 9.33
CA ARG A 24 -0.73 6.32 9.31
C ARG A 24 0.12 5.58 8.29
N HIS A 25 -0.29 4.37 7.90
CA HIS A 25 0.42 3.54 6.95
C HIS A 25 -0.54 3.01 5.88
N HIS A 26 -0.10 2.93 4.64
CA HIS A 26 -0.92 2.42 3.55
C HIS A 26 -0.18 1.35 2.77
N PHE A 27 -0.84 0.25 2.43
CA PHE A 27 -0.28 -0.83 1.63
C PHE A 27 -1.05 -0.94 0.33
N LEU A 28 -0.35 -0.98 -0.79
CA LEU A 28 -0.92 -1.24 -2.11
C LEU A 28 -0.39 -2.56 -2.65
N THR A 29 -1.24 -3.59 -2.63
CA THR A 29 -0.83 -4.97 -2.88
C THR A 29 -0.43 -5.22 -4.33
N HIS A 30 -1.13 -4.62 -5.29
CA HIS A 30 -0.87 -4.74 -6.72
C HIS A 30 -1.57 -3.65 -7.54
N ALA A 31 -1.15 -3.49 -8.80
CA ALA A 31 -1.59 -2.41 -9.69
C ALA A 31 -2.88 -2.72 -10.49
N HIS A 32 -3.89 -3.31 -9.84
CA HIS A 32 -5.23 -3.39 -10.44
C HIS A 32 -6.08 -2.17 -10.09
N LYS A 33 -6.92 -1.74 -11.04
CA LYS A 33 -7.69 -0.49 -10.96
C LYS A 33 -8.62 -0.42 -9.75
N ASP A 34 -9.20 -1.52 -9.31
CA ASP A 34 -10.09 -1.57 -8.15
C ASP A 34 -9.34 -1.44 -6.81
N HIS A 35 -8.05 -1.80 -6.76
CA HIS A 35 -7.18 -1.66 -5.59
C HIS A 35 -6.53 -0.27 -5.50
N SER A 36 -6.34 0.41 -6.63
CA SER A 36 -5.86 1.79 -6.71
C SER A 36 -6.99 2.82 -6.86
N PHE A 37 -8.26 2.40 -6.81
CA PHE A 37 -9.38 3.31 -7.04
C PHE A 37 -9.44 4.40 -5.97
N GLY A 38 -9.34 5.66 -6.39
CA GLY A 38 -9.35 6.83 -5.50
C GLY A 38 -7.98 7.26 -4.97
N ILE A 39 -6.90 6.53 -5.31
CA ILE A 39 -5.55 6.82 -4.80
C ILE A 39 -5.13 8.27 -5.07
N SER A 40 -5.40 8.79 -6.27
CA SER A 40 -5.05 10.15 -6.67
C SER A 40 -5.71 11.26 -5.84
N SER A 41 -6.79 10.95 -5.13
CA SER A 41 -7.55 11.92 -4.33
C SER A 41 -7.28 11.79 -2.83
N HIS A 42 -6.87 10.60 -2.38
CA HIS A 42 -6.81 10.24 -0.96
C HIS A 42 -5.46 9.67 -0.52
N PHE A 43 -4.41 9.80 -1.33
CA PHE A 43 -3.06 9.39 -0.96
C PHE A 43 -2.52 10.17 0.23
N SER A 44 -1.63 9.51 0.96
CA SER A 44 -0.76 10.06 2.00
C SER A 44 0.48 9.18 2.11
N PHE A 45 1.62 9.78 2.44
CA PHE A 45 2.83 9.04 2.75
C PHE A 45 2.72 8.38 4.14
N PRO A 46 3.28 7.18 4.36
CA PRO A 46 3.91 6.28 3.38
C PRO A 46 2.92 5.30 2.72
N ILE A 47 3.14 5.04 1.42
CA ILE A 47 2.52 3.95 0.67
C ILE A 47 3.54 2.84 0.43
N TYR A 48 3.37 1.70 1.08
CA TYR A 48 4.21 0.53 0.90
C TYR A 48 3.74 -0.29 -0.31
N SER A 49 4.65 -0.61 -1.21
CA SER A 49 4.39 -1.44 -2.40
C SER A 49 5.68 -2.10 -2.89
N THR A 50 5.56 -3.08 -3.79
CA THR A 50 6.72 -3.57 -4.54
C THR A 50 7.13 -2.54 -5.60
N LEU A 51 8.40 -2.57 -6.05
CA LEU A 51 8.89 -1.71 -7.13
C LEU A 51 8.04 -1.80 -8.40
N LEU A 52 7.59 -3.00 -8.76
CA LEU A 52 6.76 -3.22 -9.94
C LEU A 52 5.37 -2.57 -9.78
N THR A 53 4.74 -2.73 -8.62
CA THR A 53 3.44 -2.11 -8.33
C THR A 53 3.56 -0.59 -8.35
N LYS A 54 4.58 -0.01 -7.70
CA LYS A 54 4.88 1.43 -7.75
C LYS A 54 4.99 1.92 -9.20
N SER A 55 5.82 1.25 -10.01
CA SER A 55 6.10 1.64 -11.39
C SER A 55 4.83 1.68 -12.25
N LEU A 56 3.98 0.66 -12.15
CA LEU A 56 2.72 0.59 -12.91
C LEU A 56 1.71 1.66 -12.43
N VAL A 57 1.62 1.89 -11.12
CA VAL A 57 0.71 2.89 -10.54
C VAL A 57 1.11 4.29 -10.96
N LEU A 58 2.40 4.64 -10.94
CA LEU A 58 2.87 5.95 -11.39
C LEU A 58 2.62 6.18 -12.90
N GLN A 59 2.65 5.13 -13.71
CA GLN A 59 2.28 5.23 -15.13
C GLN A 59 0.78 5.51 -15.32
N HIS A 60 -0.08 4.94 -14.49
CA HIS A 60 -1.53 5.15 -14.54
C HIS A 60 -1.98 6.46 -13.85
N TYR A 61 -1.21 6.93 -12.86
CA TYR A 61 -1.51 8.12 -12.05
C TYR A 61 -0.29 9.05 -12.00
N PRO A 62 0.05 9.74 -13.10
CA PRO A 62 1.27 10.57 -13.21
C PRO A 62 1.29 11.80 -12.28
N GLN A 63 0.19 12.10 -11.59
CA GLN A 63 0.11 13.14 -10.56
C GLN A 63 0.64 12.70 -9.20
N LEU A 64 0.85 11.40 -8.99
CA LEU A 64 1.48 10.89 -7.77
C LEU A 64 2.99 11.07 -7.86
N ASP A 65 3.60 11.47 -6.75
CA ASP A 65 5.04 11.60 -6.65
C ASP A 65 5.68 10.29 -6.16
N ASP A 66 6.86 9.96 -6.68
CA ASP A 66 7.61 8.76 -6.30
C ASP A 66 7.93 8.73 -4.80
N SER A 67 8.16 9.89 -4.18
CA SER A 67 8.46 10.04 -2.75
C SER A 67 7.32 9.64 -1.82
N LEU A 68 6.11 9.41 -2.34
CA LEU A 68 4.98 8.87 -1.57
C LEU A 68 5.18 7.40 -1.21
N PHE A 69 6.05 6.69 -1.95
CA PHE A 69 6.18 5.25 -1.86
C PHE A 69 7.39 4.80 -1.05
N VAL A 70 7.22 3.69 -0.35
CA VAL A 70 8.28 2.95 0.33
C VAL A 70 8.30 1.54 -0.27
N GLU A 71 9.41 1.18 -0.89
CA GLU A 71 9.53 -0.11 -1.55
C GLU A 71 9.76 -1.24 -0.55
N ILE A 72 9.03 -2.35 -0.74
CA ILE A 72 9.25 -3.61 -0.03
C ILE A 72 9.38 -4.71 -1.08
N GLU A 73 10.56 -5.33 -1.15
CA GLU A 73 10.82 -6.42 -2.09
C GLU A 73 10.17 -7.74 -1.65
N ILE A 74 9.85 -8.60 -2.61
CA ILE A 74 9.30 -9.93 -2.31
C ILE A 74 10.32 -10.74 -1.49
N GLY A 75 9.84 -11.33 -0.39
CA GLY A 75 10.65 -12.05 0.58
C GLY A 75 11.34 -11.14 1.62
N GLN A 76 11.19 -9.82 1.53
CA GLN A 76 11.70 -8.88 2.52
C GLN A 76 10.73 -8.70 3.67
N SER A 77 11.26 -8.72 4.90
CA SER A 77 10.56 -8.26 6.09
C SER A 77 11.03 -6.86 6.47
N VAL A 78 10.10 -5.96 6.76
CA VAL A 78 10.35 -4.58 7.19
C VAL A 78 9.66 -4.35 8.51
N VAL A 79 10.37 -3.77 9.48
CA VAL A 79 9.77 -3.28 10.72
C VAL A 79 9.23 -1.89 10.46
N VAL A 80 7.94 -1.69 10.72
CA VAL A 80 7.25 -0.41 10.63
C VAL A 80 7.06 0.12 12.03
N ASP A 81 7.74 1.22 12.32
CA ASP A 81 7.58 1.95 13.58
C ASP A 81 6.28 2.73 13.56
N ASP A 82 5.41 2.45 14.53
CA ASP A 82 4.14 3.15 14.74
C ASP A 82 4.02 3.58 16.21
N PRO A 83 3.40 4.75 16.50
CA PRO A 83 3.20 5.22 17.87
C PRO A 83 2.48 4.25 18.81
N ASP A 84 1.61 3.39 18.28
CA ASP A 84 0.85 2.41 19.07
C ASP A 84 1.61 1.06 19.22
N GLY A 85 2.81 0.96 18.64
CA GLY A 85 3.69 -0.20 18.69
C GLY A 85 4.18 -0.62 17.31
N ALA A 86 5.48 -0.94 17.21
CA ALA A 86 6.06 -1.40 15.96
C ALA A 86 5.46 -2.74 15.51
N PHE A 87 5.33 -2.94 14.20
CA PHE A 87 4.88 -4.18 13.60
C PHE A 87 5.75 -4.56 12.41
N THR A 88 5.85 -5.86 12.12
CA THR A 88 6.64 -6.37 10.98
C THR A 88 5.71 -6.67 9.82
N VAL A 89 6.10 -6.24 8.62
CA VAL A 89 5.42 -6.52 7.36
C VAL A 89 6.33 -7.36 6.49
N THR A 90 5.80 -8.40 5.84
CA THR A 90 6.58 -9.19 4.87
C THR A 90 5.85 -9.27 3.54
N ALA A 91 6.53 -8.92 2.45
CA ALA A 91 5.94 -9.08 1.12
C ALA A 91 6.13 -10.51 0.62
N PHE A 92 5.05 -11.18 0.22
CA PHE A 92 5.08 -12.55 -0.34
C PHE A 92 4.46 -12.59 -1.72
N ASP A 93 5.03 -13.36 -2.64
CA ASP A 93 4.42 -13.57 -3.95
C ASP A 93 3.09 -14.31 -3.81
N ALA A 94 1.99 -13.64 -4.15
CA ALA A 94 0.65 -14.20 -4.12
C ALA A 94 0.28 -14.98 -5.40
N ASN A 95 1.16 -15.08 -6.40
CA ASN A 95 0.96 -15.81 -7.65
C ASN A 95 -0.35 -15.43 -8.39
N HIS A 96 -0.70 -14.14 -8.34
CA HIS A 96 -1.92 -13.59 -8.97
C HIS A 96 -1.61 -12.86 -10.28
N CYS A 97 -0.69 -11.89 -10.20
CA CYS A 97 -0.16 -11.14 -11.32
C CYS A 97 1.28 -10.68 -10.96
N PRO A 98 2.10 -10.27 -11.93
CA PRO A 98 3.45 -9.80 -11.65
C PRO A 98 3.44 -8.65 -10.62
N GLY A 99 4.18 -8.81 -9.50
CA GLY A 99 4.42 -7.75 -8.52
C GLY A 99 3.52 -7.75 -7.27
N ILE A 100 2.75 -8.81 -7.02
CA ILE A 100 1.82 -8.89 -5.87
C ILE A 100 2.50 -9.35 -4.57
N GLY A 101 2.19 -8.71 -3.43
CA GLY A 101 2.49 -9.29 -2.11
C GLY A 101 2.49 -8.39 -0.88
N PHE A 102 1.65 -8.70 0.12
CA PHE A 102 1.80 -8.30 1.54
C PHE A 102 1.11 -9.30 2.47
N VAL A 103 1.80 -9.73 3.53
CA VAL A 103 1.26 -10.37 4.75
C VAL A 103 1.81 -9.65 5.97
#